data_AF-A0A850JPX5-F1
#
_entry.id   AF-A0A850JPX5-F1
#
_cell.length_a   1.000
_cell.length_b   1.000
_cell.length_c   1.000
_cell.angle_alpha   90.00
_cell.angle_beta   90.00
_cell.angle_gamma   90.00
#
_symmetry.space_group_name_H-M   'P 1'
#
loop_
_entity.id
_entity.type
_entity.pdbx_description
1 polymer ?
#
loop_
_entity_poly.entity_id
_entity_poly.type
_entity_poly.pdbx_seq_one_letter_code
_entity_poly.pdbx_strand_id
1 'polypeptide(L)'
;MSEKKAGRPVEENPRDVRVTVRFTKEENERVEELAKKMGMPKARLMRNLALGGLDDAEFLQKVGILPLVKNIRDYVDKLKGI
;
A
#
# COMPACT_ATOMS: atom_id res chain seq x y z
N MET A 1 -17.54 -37.46 -7.12
CA MET A 1 -16.46 -38.01 -6.28
C MET A 1 -15.36 -36.97 -6.22
N SER A 2 -15.10 -36.38 -5.06
CA SER A 2 -14.01 -35.41 -4.89
C SER A 2 -12.67 -36.12 -5.03
N GLU A 3 -11.93 -35.78 -6.08
CA GLU A 3 -10.53 -36.18 -6.22
C GLU A 3 -9.74 -35.55 -5.06
N LYS A 4 -9.42 -36.37 -4.06
CA LYS A 4 -8.48 -36.00 -3.00
C LYS A 4 -7.10 -35.89 -3.65
N LYS A 5 -6.73 -34.69 -4.11
CA LYS A 5 -5.35 -34.38 -4.50
C LYS A 5 -4.49 -34.44 -3.23
N ALA A 6 -3.85 -35.57 -3.00
CA ALA A 6 -2.80 -35.71 -2.00
C ALA A 6 -1.63 -34.80 -2.41
N GLY A 7 -1.49 -33.66 -1.73
CA GLY A 7 -0.45 -32.68 -2.00
C GLY A 7 -0.56 -31.48 -1.07
N ARG A 8 0.54 -30.73 -0.91
CA ARG A 8 0.54 -29.44 -0.21
C ARG A 8 -0.47 -28.53 -0.93
N PRO A 9 -1.34 -27.78 -0.22
CA PRO A 9 -2.20 -26.79 -0.86
C PRO A 9 -1.36 -25.91 -1.78
N VAL A 10 -1.76 -25.79 -3.05
CA VAL A 10 -1.13 -24.86 -3.96
C VAL A 10 -1.43 -23.47 -3.42
N GLU A 11 -0.40 -22.70 -3.11
CA GLU A 11 -0.55 -21.32 -2.64
C GLU A 11 -1.18 -20.51 -3.78
N GLU A 12 -2.42 -20.05 -3.60
CA GLU A 12 -3.17 -19.36 -4.66
C GLU A 12 -2.54 -18.02 -5.05
N ASN A 13 -1.70 -17.43 -4.19
CA ASN A 13 -1.01 -16.17 -4.44
C ASN A 13 0.37 -16.10 -3.75
N PRO A 14 1.41 -16.73 -4.32
CA PRO A 14 2.74 -16.72 -3.74
C PRO A 14 3.36 -15.32 -3.77
N ARG A 15 4.27 -15.04 -2.83
CA ARG A 15 5.02 -13.78 -2.78
C ARG A 15 6.27 -13.81 -3.67
N ASP A 16 6.06 -13.95 -4.98
CA ASP A 16 7.14 -14.14 -5.96
C ASP A 16 7.45 -12.90 -6.82
N VAL A 17 6.58 -11.88 -6.79
CA VAL A 17 6.78 -10.62 -7.51
C VAL A 17 7.99 -9.86 -6.95
N ARG A 18 8.99 -9.63 -7.80
CA ARG A 18 10.22 -8.90 -7.46
C ARG A 18 10.14 -7.46 -7.93
N VAL A 19 10.40 -6.54 -7.00
CA VAL A 19 10.53 -5.10 -7.28
C VAL A 19 11.98 -4.69 -7.02
N THR A 20 12.59 -4.04 -8.00
CA THR A 20 13.96 -3.49 -7.87
C THR A 20 13.88 -1.98 -7.91
N VAL A 21 14.54 -1.33 -6.97
CA VAL A 21 14.60 0.14 -6.82
C VAL A 21 16.06 0.56 -6.67
N ARG A 22 16.38 1.76 -7.15
CA ARG A 22 17.73 2.34 -7.03
C ARG A 22 17.76 3.32 -5.88
N PHE A 23 18.84 3.28 -5.12
CA PHE A 23 19.15 4.20 -4.02
C PHE A 23 20.54 4.77 -4.21
N THR A 24 20.76 5.97 -3.70
CA THR A 24 22.10 6.45 -3.38
C THR A 24 22.71 5.60 -2.26
N LYS A 25 24.02 5.75 -2.05
CA LYS A 25 24.72 5.01 -1.00
C LYS A 25 24.19 5.40 0.39
N GLU A 26 24.02 6.70 0.60
CA GLU A 26 23.56 7.31 1.84
C GLU A 26 22.12 6.86 2.20
N GLU A 27 21.23 6.79 1.21
CA GLU A 27 19.86 6.31 1.41
C GLU A 27 19.83 4.83 1.80
N ASN A 28 20.62 3.99 1.13
CA ASN A 28 20.68 2.56 1.45
C ASN A 28 21.29 2.32 2.84
N GLU A 29 22.30 3.09 3.25
CA GLU A 29 22.87 3.02 4.61
C GLU A 29 21.82 3.36 5.67
N ARG A 30 21.04 4.43 5.48
CA ARG A 30 19.94 4.81 6.39
C ARG A 30 18.89 3.70 6.52
N VAL A 31 18.50 3.08 5.40
CA VAL A 31 17.56 1.95 5.40
C VAL A 31 18.15 0.75 6.15
N GLU A 32 19.44 0.49 5.98
CA GLU A 32 20.11 -0.62 6.64
C GLU A 32 20.24 -0.42 8.15
N GLU A 33 20.59 0.77 8.61
CA GLU A 33 20.62 1.10 10.03
C GLU A 33 19.24 0.96 10.68
N LEU A 34 18.19 1.45 10.01
CA LEU A 34 16.82 1.33 10.50
C LEU A 34 16.39 -0.14 10.57
N ALA A 35 16.69 -0.93 9.55
CA ALA A 35 16.41 -2.36 9.52
C ALA A 35 17.11 -3.10 10.67
N LYS A 36 18.38 -2.77 10.95
CA LYS A 36 19.15 -3.31 12.09
C LYS A 36 18.50 -2.94 13.43
N LYS A 37 18.15 -1.67 13.64
CA LYS A 37 17.47 -1.20 14.86
C LYS A 37 16.14 -1.89 15.11
N MET A 38 15.40 -2.20 14.05
CA MET A 38 14.11 -2.89 14.12
C MET A 38 14.21 -4.42 14.13
N GLY A 39 15.42 -4.99 14.05
CA GLY A 39 15.63 -6.43 14.03
C GLY A 39 14.96 -7.14 12.84
N MET A 40 14.85 -6.46 11.69
CA MET A 40 14.13 -6.99 10.53
C MET A 40 14.94 -6.90 9.23
N PRO A 41 14.71 -7.78 8.23
CA PRO A 41 15.38 -7.68 6.93
C PRO A 41 14.96 -6.40 6.17
N LYS A 42 15.93 -5.79 5.46
CA LYS A 42 15.69 -4.58 4.63
C LYS A 42 14.48 -4.72 3.70
N ALA A 43 14.36 -5.85 3.01
CA ALA A 43 13.26 -6.11 2.09
C ALA A 43 11.88 -6.09 2.80
N ARG A 44 11.81 -6.62 4.04
CA ARG A 44 10.56 -6.62 4.82
C ARG A 44 10.22 -5.22 5.31
N LEU A 45 11.21 -4.45 5.76
CA LEU A 45 11.05 -3.05 6.14
C LEU A 45 10.52 -2.22 4.96
N MET A 46 11.20 -2.29 3.81
CA MET A 46 10.83 -1.55 2.61
C MET A 46 9.43 -1.90 2.12
N ARG A 47 9.06 -3.19 2.14
CA ARG A 47 7.70 -3.63 1.80
C ARG A 47 6.67 -3.01 2.74
N ASN A 48 6.92 -3.04 4.05
CA ASN A 48 5.97 -2.51 5.03
C ASN A 48 5.78 -1.00 4.87
N LEU A 49 6.87 -0.25 4.66
CA LEU A 49 6.81 1.19 4.42
C LEU A 49 6.08 1.51 3.12
N ALA A 50 6.36 0.77 2.04
CA ALA A 50 5.69 0.96 0.76
C ALA A 50 4.17 0.69 0.87
N LEU A 51 3.76 -0.36 1.58
CA LEU A 51 2.34 -0.66 1.78
C LEU A 51 1.66 0.37 2.69
N GLY A 52 2.30 0.78 3.78
CA GLY A 52 1.74 1.82 4.66
C GLY A 52 1.51 3.14 3.91
N GLY A 53 2.45 3.54 3.06
CA GLY A 53 2.29 4.72 2.21
C GLY A 53 1.17 4.61 1.17
N LEU A 54 0.87 3.39 0.68
CA LEU A 54 -0.26 3.17 -0.23
C LEU A 54 -1.61 3.31 0.49
N ASP A 55 -1.72 2.77 1.70
CA ASP A 55 -2.94 2.89 2.52
C ASP A 55 -3.22 4.36 2.86
N ASP A 56 -2.19 5.11 3.24
CA ASP A 56 -2.29 6.54 3.53
C ASP A 56 -2.66 7.36 2.28
N ALA A 57 -2.08 7.04 1.13
CA ALA A 57 -2.41 7.69 -0.14
C ALA A 57 -3.85 7.42 -0.57
N GLU A 58 -4.33 6.17 -0.43
CA GLU A 58 -5.70 5.79 -0.74
C GLU A 58 -6.69 6.48 0.23
N PHE A 59 -6.33 6.57 1.51
CA PHE A 59 -7.10 7.33 2.49
C PHE A 59 -7.18 8.81 2.15
N LEU A 60 -6.05 9.45 1.85
CA LEU A 60 -6.01 10.86 1.45
C LEU A 60 -6.80 11.12 0.16
N GLN A 61 -6.77 10.20 -0.80
CA GLN A 61 -7.60 10.30 -2.00
C GLN A 61 -9.09 10.24 -1.63
N LYS A 62 -9.52 9.28 -0.81
CA LYS A 62 -10.92 9.16 -0.35
C LYS A 62 -11.36 10.38 0.47
N VAL A 63 -10.55 10.81 1.42
CA VAL A 63 -10.84 11.96 2.30
C VAL A 63 -10.68 13.28 1.56
N GLY A 64 -9.88 13.40 0.51
CA GLY A 64 -9.83 14.59 -0.34
C GLY A 64 -11.01 14.69 -1.29
N ILE A 65 -11.47 13.55 -1.82
CA ILE A 65 -12.67 13.46 -2.66
C ILE A 65 -13.95 13.75 -1.88
N LEU A 66 -14.06 13.33 -0.61
CA LEU A 66 -15.26 13.53 0.19
C LEU A 66 -15.67 15.02 0.36
N PRO A 67 -14.77 15.95 0.75
CA PRO A 67 -15.01 17.39 0.77
C PRO A 67 -15.29 17.94 -0.62
N LEU A 68 -14.58 17.49 -1.66
CA LEU A 68 -14.83 17.94 -3.04
C LEU A 68 -16.25 17.58 -3.50
N VAL A 69 -16.69 16.34 -3.26
CA VAL A 69 -18.05 15.88 -3.59
C VAL A 69 -19.09 16.61 -2.77
N LYS A 70 -18.86 16.83 -1.47
CA LYS A 70 -19.75 17.66 -0.63
C LYS A 70 -19.87 19.08 -1.14
N ASN A 71 -18.75 19.74 -1.41
CA ASN A 71 -18.73 21.12 -1.91
C ASN A 71 -19.41 21.25 -3.28
N ILE A 72 -19.22 20.27 -4.18
CA ILE A 72 -19.88 20.24 -5.48
C ILE A 72 -21.39 20.01 -5.29
N ARG A 73 -21.79 19.09 -4.42
CA ARG A 73 -23.22 18.85 -4.10
C ARG A 73 -23.86 20.10 -3.53
N ASP A 74 -23.26 20.72 -2.52
CA ASP A 74 -23.78 21.93 -1.87
C ASP A 74 -23.87 23.12 -2.85
N TYR A 75 -22.95 23.19 -3.81
CA TYR A 75 -22.98 24.18 -4.89
C TYR A 75 -24.07 23.91 -5.93
N VAL A 76 -24.26 22.64 -6.31
CA VAL A 76 -25.34 22.21 -7.21
C VAL A 76 -26.71 22.38 -6.55
N ASP A 77 -26.84 22.08 -5.26
CA ASP A 77 -28.07 22.25 -4.49
C ASP A 77 -28.42 23.74 -4.38
N LYS A 78 -27.44 24.63 -4.14
CA LYS A 78 -27.62 26.09 -4.22
C LYS A 78 -28.02 26.59 -5.61
N LEU A 79 -27.48 26.02 -6.68
CA LEU A 79 -27.80 26.42 -8.06
C LEU A 79 -29.15 25.88 -8.55
N LYS A 80 -29.60 24.72 -8.03
CA LYS A 80 -30.88 24.11 -8.39
C LYS A 80 -32.09 24.71 -7.64
N GLY A 81 -31.88 25.62 -6.69
CA GLY A 81 -32.95 26.42 -6.11
C GLY A 81 -34.06 25.56 -5.49
N ILE A 82 -33.68 24.63 -4.60
CA ILE A 82 -34.57 24.07 -3.58
C ILE A 82 -34.04 24.51 -2.21
#